data_AF-A0A920LJK0-F1
#
_entry.id   AF-A0A920LJK0-F1
#
_cell.length_a   1.000
_cell.length_b   1.000
_cell.length_c   1.000
_cell.angle_alpha   90.00
_cell.angle_beta   90.00
_cell.angle_gamma   90.00
#
_symmetry.space_group_name_H-M   'P 1'
#
loop_
_entity.id
_entity.type
_entity.pdbx_description
1 polymer ?
#
loop_
_entity_poly.entity_id
_entity_poly.type
_entity_poly.pdbx_seq_one_letter_code
_entity_poly.pdbx_strand_id
1 'polypeptide(L)'
;MDARSIAELISDEHPQIISLVISYLEFGLAADVLGLLPHSLQPDIIKRIATLQTVQPDALAELERVMQKKFKDNTSLRASQVGGVGAAAKIMNFTKQQMESRIMKSLGRDDKQLMQLIQENMFVFDNLIMADDKSLQTLLRSVETELLVLALKGADEPLREKYSPACQQEQPLTFKMKWVQWDL
;
A
#
# COMPACT_ATOMS: atom_id res chain seq x y z
N MET A 1 6.79 -1.26 10.44
CA MET A 1 8.13 -0.63 10.36
C MET A 1 9.15 -1.73 10.50
N ASP A 2 10.21 -1.72 9.70
CA ASP A 2 11.30 -2.69 9.79
C ASP A 2 12.26 -2.37 10.94
N ALA A 3 13.01 -3.36 11.40
CA ALA A 3 13.89 -3.24 12.57
C ALA A 3 14.91 -2.11 12.45
N ARG A 4 15.45 -1.87 11.24
CA ARG A 4 16.44 -0.81 11.00
C ARG A 4 15.85 0.58 11.21
N SER A 5 14.67 0.83 10.67
CA SER A 5 13.96 2.11 10.88
C SER A 5 13.67 2.37 12.36
N ILE A 6 13.39 1.32 13.15
CA ILE A 6 13.12 1.45 14.59
C ILE A 6 14.42 1.71 15.37
N ALA A 7 15.51 1.00 15.04
CA ALA A 7 16.81 1.20 15.67
C ALA A 7 17.35 2.63 15.45
N GLU A 8 17.23 3.17 14.22
CA GLU A 8 17.59 4.55 13.88
C GLU A 8 16.65 5.60 14.51
N LEU A 9 15.44 5.20 14.89
CA LEU A 9 14.49 6.07 15.57
C LEU A 9 14.89 6.27 17.03
N ILE A 10 15.33 5.19 17.69
CA ILE A 10 15.59 5.20 19.13
C ILE A 10 17.08 5.33 19.47
N SER A 11 17.98 5.37 18.49
CA SER A 11 19.44 5.37 18.71
C SER A 11 19.95 6.51 19.58
N ASP A 12 19.31 7.68 19.49
CA ASP A 12 19.69 8.90 20.23
C ASP A 12 18.87 9.09 21.52
N GLU A 13 17.97 8.16 21.83
CA GLU A 13 17.10 8.23 23.00
C GLU A 13 17.79 7.64 24.24
N HIS A 14 17.31 8.03 25.42
CA HIS A 14 17.88 7.53 26.68
C HIS A 14 17.69 6.00 26.79
N PRO A 15 18.63 5.22 27.37
CA PRO A 15 18.52 3.76 27.47
C PRO A 15 17.21 3.26 28.10
N GLN A 16 16.60 4.05 28.99
CA GLN A 16 15.28 3.75 29.53
C GLN A 16 14.17 3.75 28.46
N ILE A 17 14.19 4.74 27.56
CA ILE A 17 13.21 4.86 26.47
C ILE A 17 13.44 3.76 25.44
N ILE A 18 14.69 3.47 25.10
CA ILE A 18 15.05 2.35 24.23
C ILE A 18 14.50 1.04 24.79
N SER A 19 14.72 0.77 26.09
CA SER A 19 14.22 -0.45 26.74
C SER A 19 12.70 -0.53 26.74
N LEU A 20 12.02 0.60 26.94
CA LEU A 20 10.57 0.67 26.88
C LEU A 20 10.05 0.37 25.47
N VAL A 21 10.58 1.06 24.45
CA VAL A 21 10.16 0.85 23.06
C VAL A 21 10.30 -0.62 22.68
N ILE A 22 11.47 -1.22 22.96
CA ILE A 22 11.74 -2.63 22.66
C ILE A 22 10.80 -3.57 23.42
N SER A 23 10.41 -3.27 24.67
CA SER A 23 9.49 -4.10 25.45
C SER A 23 8.06 -4.17 24.89
N TYR A 24 7.69 -3.22 24.02
CA TYR A 24 6.38 -3.16 23.36
C TYR A 24 6.37 -3.74 21.93
N LEU A 25 7.52 -4.21 21.42
CA LEU A 25 7.61 -4.84 20.11
C LEU A 25 7.31 -6.34 20.20
N GLU A 26 6.88 -6.93 19.08
CA GLU A 26 6.84 -8.39 18.95
C GLU A 26 8.24 -8.98 19.11
N PHE A 27 8.36 -10.16 19.74
CA PHE A 27 9.64 -10.72 20.16
C PHE A 27 10.69 -10.83 19.05
N GLY A 28 10.28 -11.21 17.83
CA GLY A 28 11.18 -11.28 16.67
C GLY A 28 11.72 -9.91 16.28
N LEU A 29 10.84 -8.93 16.14
CA LEU A 29 11.20 -7.56 15.82
C LEU A 29 12.04 -6.90 16.93
N ALA A 30 11.74 -7.19 18.19
CA ALA A 30 12.50 -6.71 19.35
C ALA A 30 13.95 -7.22 19.33
N ALA A 31 14.15 -8.50 19.02
CA ALA A 31 15.47 -9.11 18.88
C ALA A 31 16.26 -8.49 17.72
N ASP A 32 15.61 -8.28 16.57
CA ASP A 32 16.22 -7.64 15.41
C ASP A 32 16.65 -6.20 15.72
N VAL A 33 15.80 -5.41 16.39
CA VAL A 33 16.12 -4.03 16.79
C VAL A 33 17.27 -4.00 17.79
N LEU A 34 17.25 -4.88 18.81
CA LEU A 34 18.32 -4.98 19.80
C LEU A 34 19.67 -5.32 19.13
N GLY A 35 19.66 -6.20 18.14
CA GLY A 35 20.85 -6.59 17.37
C GLY A 35 21.46 -5.45 16.55
N LEU A 36 20.69 -4.40 16.27
CA LEU A 36 21.14 -3.21 15.54
C LEU A 36 21.67 -2.08 16.45
N LEU A 37 21.51 -2.21 17.77
CA LEU A 37 22.07 -1.27 18.74
C LEU A 37 23.56 -1.56 19.02
N PRO A 38 24.35 -0.57 19.47
CA PRO A 38 25.73 -0.79 19.88
C PRO A 38 25.86 -1.92 20.90
N HIS A 39 26.80 -2.85 20.69
CA HIS A 39 26.98 -4.03 21.56
C HIS A 39 27.16 -3.68 23.04
N SER A 40 27.73 -2.51 23.35
CA SER A 40 27.92 -2.03 24.72
C SER A 40 26.60 -1.65 25.42
N LEU A 41 25.56 -1.28 24.67
CA LEU A 41 24.25 -0.88 25.21
C LEU A 41 23.33 -2.09 25.46
N GLN A 42 23.41 -3.13 24.65
CA GLN A 42 22.48 -4.27 24.66
C GLN A 42 22.29 -4.91 26.06
N PRO A 43 23.35 -5.16 26.87
CA PRO A 43 23.17 -5.75 28.20
C PRO A 43 22.39 -4.84 29.16
N ASP A 44 22.61 -3.52 29.11
CA ASP A 44 21.89 -2.56 29.96
C ASP A 44 20.41 -2.48 29.56
N ILE A 45 20.13 -2.51 28.26
CA ILE A 45 18.76 -2.53 27.72
C ILE A 45 18.01 -3.77 28.18
N ILE A 46 18.59 -4.97 28.04
CA ILE A 46 17.95 -6.22 28.49
C ILE A 46 17.72 -6.22 30.00
N LYS A 47 18.69 -5.74 30.79
CA LYS A 47 18.55 -5.64 32.24
C LYS A 47 17.35 -4.77 32.62
N ARG A 48 17.17 -3.62 31.96
CA ARG A 48 16.03 -2.71 32.21
C ARG A 48 14.70 -3.35 31.85
N ILE A 49 14.61 -4.04 30.70
CA ILE A 49 13.43 -4.81 30.28
C ILE A 49 13.06 -5.87 31.32
N ALA A 50 14.05 -6.60 31.83
CA ALA A 50 13.81 -7.63 32.85
C ALA A 50 13.32 -7.07 34.20
N THR A 51 13.62 -5.80 34.51
CA THR A 51 13.22 -5.13 35.76
C THR A 51 11.99 -4.22 35.62
N LEU A 52 11.35 -4.17 34.46
CA LEU A 52 10.15 -3.38 34.21
C LEU A 52 8.95 -3.99 34.96
N GLN A 53 8.53 -3.37 36.07
CA GLN A 53 7.43 -3.85 36.93
C GLN A 53 6.09 -3.15 36.63
N THR A 54 6.12 -1.83 36.40
CA THR A 54 4.94 -1.03 36.06
C THR A 54 5.32 0.05 35.07
N VAL A 55 4.64 0.07 33.92
CA VAL A 55 4.83 1.11 32.93
C VAL A 55 4.03 2.34 33.36
N GLN A 56 4.74 3.43 33.66
CA GLN A 56 4.09 4.71 33.99
C GLN A 56 3.43 5.30 32.73
N PRO A 57 2.26 5.93 32.83
CA PRO A 57 1.56 6.56 31.69
C PRO A 57 2.47 7.50 30.87
N ASP A 58 3.39 8.19 31.54
CA ASP A 58 4.35 9.11 30.92
C ASP A 58 5.30 8.41 29.93
N ALA A 59 5.59 7.13 30.18
CA ALA A 59 6.44 6.32 29.33
C ALA A 59 5.75 6.00 27.99
N LEU A 60 4.43 5.78 28.01
CA LEU A 60 3.63 5.57 26.80
C LEU A 60 3.51 6.86 25.97
N ALA A 61 3.33 8.01 26.64
CA ALA A 61 3.35 9.31 25.97
C ALA A 61 4.70 9.59 25.28
N GLU A 62 5.80 9.14 25.89
CA GLU A 62 7.13 9.29 25.32
C GLU A 62 7.37 8.37 24.11
N LEU A 63 6.83 7.15 24.13
CA LEU A 63 6.77 6.28 22.94
C LEU A 63 6.03 6.95 21.79
N GLU A 64 4.86 7.54 22.07
CA GLU A 64 4.10 8.30 21.06
C GLU A 64 4.90 9.51 20.54
N ARG A 65 5.60 10.24 21.42
CA ARG A 65 6.47 11.38 21.04
C ARG A 65 7.58 10.92 20.10
N VAL A 66 8.27 9.84 20.44
CA VAL A 66 9.38 9.28 19.65
C VAL A 66 8.86 8.86 18.27
N MET A 67 7.73 8.16 18.21
CA MET A 67 7.09 7.79 16.95
C MET A 67 6.70 9.03 16.11
N GLN A 68 6.08 10.05 16.72
CA GLN A 68 5.69 11.29 16.03
C GLN A 68 6.89 12.09 15.49
N LYS A 69 8.01 12.10 16.20
CA LYS A 69 9.23 12.85 15.81
C LYS A 69 9.76 12.39 14.45
N LYS A 70 9.86 11.07 14.21
CA LYS A 70 10.28 10.59 12.88
C LYS A 70 9.20 10.67 11.82
N PHE A 71 7.90 10.66 12.17
CA PHE A 71 6.88 10.99 11.18
C PHE A 71 7.09 12.41 10.62
N LYS A 72 7.49 13.38 11.46
CA LYS A 72 7.83 14.74 11.00
C LYS A 72 9.15 14.81 10.23
N ASP A 73 10.20 14.12 10.70
CA ASP A 73 11.55 14.22 10.10
C ASP A 73 11.71 13.41 8.80
N ASN A 74 11.07 12.25 8.66
CA ASN A 74 11.06 11.46 7.40
C ASN A 74 10.09 12.02 6.33
N THR A 75 9.29 13.03 6.66
CA THR A 75 8.38 13.68 5.69
C THR A 75 9.17 14.43 4.62
N SER A 76 10.39 14.92 4.87
CA SER A 76 11.14 15.67 3.84
C SER A 76 11.65 14.81 2.67
N LEU A 77 11.97 13.52 2.89
CA LEU A 77 12.56 12.63 1.87
C LEU A 77 11.64 11.49 1.42
N ARG A 78 10.55 11.19 2.16
CA ARG A 78 9.54 10.17 1.82
C ARG A 78 8.09 10.68 1.78
N ALA A 79 7.82 12.00 1.90
CA ALA A 79 6.45 12.54 1.77
C ALA A 79 5.77 12.21 0.45
N SER A 80 6.52 11.89 -0.61
CA SER A 80 5.90 11.63 -1.91
C SER A 80 5.26 10.24 -2.06
N GLN A 81 5.43 9.30 -1.11
CA GLN A 81 5.15 7.87 -1.37
C GLN A 81 4.30 7.12 -0.32
N VAL A 82 4.04 7.67 0.88
CA VAL A 82 3.29 6.94 1.93
C VAL A 82 1.77 7.22 1.90
N GLY A 83 1.34 8.32 1.26
CA GLY A 83 -0.06 8.75 1.22
C GLY A 83 -0.47 9.30 -0.15
N GLY A 84 -1.54 10.09 -0.16
CA GLY A 84 -2.08 10.70 -1.37
C GLY A 84 -3.12 9.83 -2.09
N VAL A 85 -3.52 10.31 -3.27
CA VAL A 85 -4.64 9.76 -4.05
C VAL A 85 -4.47 8.26 -4.31
N GLY A 86 -3.28 7.81 -4.70
CA GLY A 86 -3.01 6.40 -5.01
C GLY A 86 -3.10 5.47 -3.79
N ALA A 87 -2.66 5.91 -2.61
CA ALA A 87 -2.78 5.14 -1.38
C ALA A 87 -4.25 5.05 -0.92
N ALA A 88 -4.97 6.18 -0.99
CA ALA A 88 -6.40 6.22 -0.69
C ALA A 88 -7.21 5.30 -1.62
N ALA A 89 -6.91 5.33 -2.92
CA ALA A 89 -7.55 4.47 -3.90
C ALA A 89 -7.33 2.97 -3.64
N LYS A 90 -6.10 2.57 -3.29
CA LYS A 90 -5.82 1.17 -2.91
C LYS A 90 -6.65 0.73 -1.70
N ILE A 91 -6.77 1.57 -0.67
CA ILE A 91 -7.61 1.27 0.51
C ILE A 91 -9.09 1.14 0.11
N MET A 92 -9.57 2.04 -0.75
CA MET A 92 -10.95 2.05 -1.21
C MET A 92 -11.29 0.80 -2.04
N ASN A 93 -10.34 0.24 -2.80
CA ASN A 93 -10.53 -1.02 -3.54
C ASN A 93 -10.82 -2.24 -2.65
N PHE A 94 -10.29 -2.27 -1.42
CA PHE A 94 -10.54 -3.35 -0.46
C PHE A 94 -11.69 -3.03 0.51
N THR A 95 -12.30 -1.85 0.40
CA THR A 95 -13.39 -1.42 1.25
C THR A 95 -14.71 -2.03 0.78
N LYS A 96 -15.58 -2.42 1.72
CA LYS A 96 -16.91 -2.96 1.38
C LYS A 96 -17.73 -1.92 0.61
N GLN A 97 -18.42 -2.34 -0.46
CA GLN A 97 -19.19 -1.48 -1.37
C GLN A 97 -20.13 -0.46 -0.67
N GLN A 98 -20.81 -0.88 0.40
CA GLN A 98 -21.68 0.03 1.16
C GLN A 98 -20.91 1.17 1.85
N MET A 99 -19.72 0.88 2.37
CA MET A 99 -18.86 1.84 3.04
C MET A 99 -18.16 2.75 2.02
N GLU A 100 -17.69 2.17 0.91
CA GLU A 100 -17.13 2.90 -0.23
C GLU A 100 -18.11 3.96 -0.75
N SER A 101 -19.35 3.58 -1.06
CA SER A 101 -20.38 4.50 -1.57
C SER A 101 -20.67 5.65 -0.59
N ARG A 102 -20.70 5.36 0.72
CA ARG A 102 -20.90 6.38 1.75
C ARG A 102 -19.73 7.36 1.82
N ILE A 103 -18.50 6.85 1.79
CA ILE A 103 -17.27 7.64 1.86
C ILE A 103 -17.16 8.54 0.61
N MET A 104 -17.35 7.99 -0.60
CA MET A 104 -17.29 8.75 -1.85
C MET A 104 -18.37 9.83 -1.94
N LYS A 105 -19.59 9.55 -1.45
CA LYS A 105 -20.65 10.57 -1.38
C LYS A 105 -20.33 11.71 -0.42
N SER A 106 -19.72 11.41 0.72
CA SER A 106 -19.29 12.45 1.67
C SER A 106 -18.16 13.26 1.07
N LEU A 107 -17.13 12.59 0.54
CA LEU A 107 -15.97 13.22 -0.06
C LEU A 107 -16.35 14.11 -1.24
N GLY A 108 -17.28 13.67 -2.10
CA GLY A 108 -17.74 14.46 -3.24
C GLY A 108 -18.57 15.70 -2.89
N ARG A 109 -19.10 15.79 -1.65
CA ARG A 109 -19.74 17.02 -1.15
C ARG A 109 -18.71 18.06 -0.70
N ASP A 110 -17.61 17.58 -0.14
CA ASP A 110 -16.57 18.42 0.45
C ASP A 110 -15.52 18.83 -0.61
N ASP A 111 -15.05 17.87 -1.41
CA ASP A 111 -14.07 18.06 -2.48
C ASP A 111 -14.33 17.09 -3.64
N LYS A 112 -15.04 17.58 -4.66
CA LYS A 112 -15.38 16.82 -5.86
C LYS A 112 -14.15 16.45 -6.71
N GLN A 113 -13.12 17.30 -6.73
CA GLN A 113 -11.92 17.05 -7.53
C GLN A 113 -11.09 15.92 -6.91
N LEU A 114 -10.91 15.94 -5.59
CA LEU A 114 -10.21 14.88 -4.87
C LEU A 114 -10.94 13.54 -4.95
N MET A 115 -12.27 13.54 -4.81
CA MET A 115 -13.09 12.35 -5.00
C MET A 115 -12.86 11.74 -6.40
N GLN A 116 -12.90 12.56 -7.45
CA GLN A 116 -12.70 12.08 -8.81
C GLN A 116 -11.29 11.50 -9.01
N LEU A 117 -10.26 12.18 -8.50
CA LEU A 117 -8.88 11.69 -8.54
C LEU A 117 -8.75 10.32 -7.85
N ILE A 118 -9.37 10.12 -6.68
CA ILE A 118 -9.35 8.83 -5.97
C ILE A 118 -10.08 7.76 -6.78
N GLN A 119 -11.24 8.09 -7.35
CA GLN A 119 -12.03 7.16 -8.18
C GLN A 119 -11.25 6.68 -9.42
N GLU A 120 -10.55 7.59 -10.10
CA GLU A 120 -9.72 7.27 -11.27
C GLU A 120 -8.55 6.35 -10.89
N ASN A 121 -8.04 6.45 -9.66
CA ASN A 121 -6.96 5.62 -9.16
C ASN A 121 -7.43 4.28 -8.54
N MET A 122 -8.74 4.10 -8.31
CA MET A 122 -9.32 2.85 -7.78
C MET A 122 -9.36 1.77 -8.86
N PHE A 123 -9.66 2.14 -10.11
CA PHE A 123 -9.67 1.20 -11.21
C PHE A 123 -8.28 1.03 -11.82
N VAL A 124 -7.47 0.15 -11.24
CA VAL A 124 -6.22 -0.29 -11.88
C VAL A 124 -6.52 -1.35 -12.94
N PHE A 125 -5.82 -1.28 -14.07
CA PHE A 125 -6.00 -2.17 -15.22
C PHE A 125 -5.94 -3.66 -14.80
N ASP A 126 -5.09 -4.00 -13.83
CA ASP A 126 -4.96 -5.36 -13.28
C ASP A 126 -6.27 -5.90 -12.66
N ASN A 127 -7.17 -5.03 -12.18
CA ASN A 127 -8.47 -5.45 -11.64
C ASN A 127 -9.41 -6.04 -12.71
N LEU A 128 -9.11 -5.85 -14.01
CA LEU A 128 -9.81 -6.52 -15.10
C LEU A 128 -9.76 -8.05 -14.95
N ILE A 129 -8.71 -8.60 -14.34
CA ILE A 129 -8.63 -10.06 -14.12
C ILE A 129 -9.74 -10.57 -13.19
N MET A 130 -10.37 -9.71 -12.39
CA MET A 130 -11.48 -10.07 -11.50
C MET A 130 -12.86 -9.90 -12.15
N ALA A 131 -12.94 -9.30 -13.35
CA ALA A 131 -14.21 -9.12 -14.04
C ALA A 131 -14.83 -10.46 -14.46
N ASP A 132 -16.15 -10.59 -14.32
CA ASP A 132 -16.88 -11.75 -14.84
C ASP A 132 -17.06 -11.66 -16.37
N ASP A 133 -17.36 -12.80 -17.01
CA ASP A 133 -17.47 -12.90 -18.46
C ASP A 133 -18.54 -11.95 -19.04
N LYS A 134 -19.58 -11.65 -18.25
CA LYS A 134 -20.65 -10.72 -18.63
C LYS A 134 -20.18 -9.26 -18.65
N SER A 135 -19.42 -8.83 -17.63
CA SER A 135 -18.81 -7.50 -17.61
C SER A 135 -17.76 -7.37 -18.70
N LEU A 136 -17.02 -8.44 -18.96
CA LEU A 136 -16.05 -8.53 -20.05
C LEU A 136 -16.71 -8.33 -21.42
N GLN A 137 -17.77 -9.06 -21.75
CA GLN A 137 -18.51 -8.88 -23.00
C GLN A 137 -19.06 -7.46 -23.16
N THR A 138 -19.54 -6.87 -22.08
CA THR A 138 -20.07 -5.50 -22.09
C THR A 138 -18.96 -4.48 -22.39
N LEU A 139 -17.80 -4.66 -21.79
CA LEU A 139 -16.61 -3.84 -22.04
C LEU A 139 -16.15 -3.96 -23.50
N LEU A 140 -16.05 -5.18 -24.02
CA LEU A 140 -15.61 -5.45 -25.41
C LEU A 140 -16.50 -4.82 -26.47
N ARG A 141 -17.80 -4.64 -26.17
CA ARG A 141 -18.74 -3.95 -27.07
C ARG A 141 -18.68 -2.43 -26.98
N SER A 142 -18.12 -1.91 -25.89
CA SER A 142 -18.10 -0.48 -25.58
C SER A 142 -16.76 0.19 -25.87
N VAL A 143 -15.72 -0.59 -26.21
CA VAL A 143 -14.35 -0.11 -26.43
C VAL A 143 -13.92 -0.40 -27.85
N GLU A 144 -13.22 0.55 -28.48
CA GLU A 144 -12.67 0.38 -29.82
C GLU A 144 -11.55 -0.67 -29.84
N THR A 145 -11.54 -1.49 -30.90
CA THR A 145 -10.59 -2.60 -31.04
C THR A 145 -9.13 -2.15 -30.95
N GLU A 146 -8.79 -0.97 -31.48
CA GLU A 146 -7.41 -0.45 -31.47
C GLU A 146 -6.92 -0.12 -30.06
N LEU A 147 -7.77 0.56 -29.28
CA LEU A 147 -7.46 0.90 -27.89
C LEU A 147 -7.32 -0.36 -27.04
N LEU A 148 -8.16 -1.36 -27.30
CA LEU A 148 -8.11 -2.65 -26.61
C LEU A 148 -6.82 -3.43 -26.92
N VAL A 149 -6.38 -3.48 -28.18
CA VAL A 149 -5.11 -4.10 -28.59
C VAL A 149 -3.94 -3.42 -27.89
N LEU A 150 -3.92 -2.08 -27.88
CA LEU A 150 -2.87 -1.29 -27.24
C LEU A 150 -2.82 -1.53 -25.72
N ALA A 151 -3.98 -1.54 -25.06
CA ALA A 151 -4.07 -1.75 -23.62
C ALA A 151 -3.63 -3.15 -23.21
N LEU A 152 -4.05 -4.19 -23.95
CA LEU A 152 -3.68 -5.58 -23.67
C LEU A 152 -2.19 -5.87 -23.97
N LYS A 153 -1.52 -5.12 -24.85
CA LYS A 153 -0.07 -5.24 -25.05
C LYS A 153 0.73 -4.82 -23.82
N GLY A 154 0.23 -3.83 -23.07
CA GLY A 154 0.79 -3.40 -21.79
C GLY A 154 0.39 -4.27 -20.59
N ALA A 155 -0.48 -5.25 -20.80
CA ALA A 155 -0.98 -6.15 -19.76
C ALA A 155 0.05 -7.23 -19.38
N ASP A 156 -0.02 -7.70 -18.14
CA ASP A 156 0.65 -8.91 -17.71
C ASP A 156 0.08 -10.16 -18.41
N GLU A 157 0.89 -11.22 -18.48
CA GLU A 157 0.54 -12.49 -19.16
C GLU A 157 -0.83 -13.05 -18.72
N PRO A 158 -1.16 -13.10 -17.40
CA PRO A 158 -2.42 -13.66 -16.94
C PRO A 158 -3.66 -12.91 -17.44
N LEU A 159 -3.58 -11.58 -17.52
CA LEU A 159 -4.67 -10.76 -18.01
C LEU A 159 -4.83 -10.91 -19.53
N ARG A 160 -3.71 -10.98 -20.27
CA ARG A 160 -3.70 -11.25 -21.71
C ARG A 160 -4.32 -12.60 -22.05
N GLU A 161 -3.97 -13.66 -21.31
CA GLU A 161 -4.53 -15.00 -21.53
C GLU A 161 -6.03 -15.06 -21.24
N LYS A 162 -6.51 -14.37 -20.20
CA LYS A 162 -7.94 -14.32 -19.88
C LYS A 162 -8.76 -13.57 -20.95
N TYR A 163 -8.23 -12.47 -21.48
CA TYR A 163 -8.98 -11.57 -22.36
C TYR A 163 -8.86 -11.92 -23.85
N SER A 164 -7.75 -12.52 -24.30
CA SER A 164 -7.51 -12.82 -25.72
C SER A 164 -8.57 -13.72 -26.37
N PRO A 165 -9.05 -14.81 -25.72
CA PRO A 165 -10.11 -15.65 -26.26
C PRO A 165 -11.43 -14.90 -26.41
N ALA A 166 -11.80 -14.07 -25.43
CA ALA A 166 -13.02 -13.28 -25.46
C ALA A 166 -13.00 -12.22 -26.57
N CYS A 167 -11.85 -11.59 -26.79
CA CYS A 167 -11.67 -10.64 -27.89
C CYS A 167 -11.78 -11.29 -29.27
N GLN A 168 -11.25 -12.50 -29.43
CA GLN A 168 -11.37 -13.27 -30.67
C GLN A 168 -12.79 -13.73 -30.96
N GLN A 169 -13.63 -13.94 -29.94
CA GLN A 169 -15.04 -14.33 -30.13
C GLN A 169 -15.91 -13.12 -30.54
N GLU A 170 -15.73 -11.96 -29.91
CA GLU A 170 -16.57 -10.78 -30.19
C GLU A 170 -16.07 -9.97 -31.40
N GLN A 171 -14.76 -9.95 -31.71
CA GLN A 171 -14.17 -9.16 -32.81
C GLN A 171 -13.08 -9.92 -33.62
N PRO A 172 -13.39 -11.09 -34.23
CA PRO A 172 -12.41 -12.05 -34.73
C PRO A 172 -11.45 -11.53 -35.81
N LEU A 173 -11.95 -10.82 -36.82
CA LEU A 173 -11.16 -10.42 -37.98
C LEU A 173 -10.25 -9.23 -37.68
N THR A 174 -10.79 -8.20 -37.04
CA THR A 174 -10.09 -6.95 -36.74
C THR A 174 -9.04 -7.15 -35.64
N PHE A 175 -9.36 -7.93 -34.61
CA PHE A 175 -8.41 -8.25 -33.54
C PHE A 175 -7.28 -9.11 -34.11
N LYS A 176 -7.57 -10.25 -34.75
CA LYS A 176 -6.51 -11.14 -35.26
C LYS A 176 -5.55 -10.46 -36.24
N MET A 177 -6.05 -9.59 -37.13
CA MET A 177 -5.17 -8.82 -38.04
C MET A 177 -4.30 -7.81 -37.29
N LYS A 178 -4.88 -7.04 -36.35
CA LYS A 178 -4.14 -6.02 -35.59
C LYS A 178 -3.21 -6.61 -34.54
N TRP A 179 -3.46 -7.81 -34.02
CA TRP A 179 -2.54 -8.46 -33.10
C TRP A 179 -1.31 -9.00 -33.82
N VAL A 180 -1.53 -9.73 -34.93
CA VAL A 180 -0.44 -10.30 -35.72
C VAL A 180 0.46 -9.22 -36.34
N GLN A 181 -0.08 -8.06 -36.72
CA GLN A 181 0.71 -6.94 -37.24
C GLN A 181 1.66 -6.31 -36.21
N TRP A 182 1.47 -6.56 -34.90
CA TRP A 182 2.21 -5.90 -33.82
C TRP A 182 3.12 -6.85 -33.02
N ASP A 183 3.10 -8.15 -33.36
CA ASP A 183 3.97 -9.21 -32.84
C ASP A 183 5.17 -9.52 -33.80
N LEU A 184 5.33 -8.73 -34.87
CA LEU A 184 6.52 -8.66 -35.74
C LEU A 184 7.37 -7.44 -35.40
#